data_AF-A0A2N3XSN9-F1
#
_entry.id   AF-A0A2N3XSN9-F1
#
_cell.length_a   1.000
_cell.length_b   1.000
_cell.length_c   1.000
_cell.angle_alpha   90.00
_cell.angle_beta   90.00
_cell.angle_gamma   90.00
#
_symmetry.space_group_name_H-M   'P 1'
#
loop_
_entity.id
_entity.type
_entity.pdbx_description
1 polymer ?
#
loop_
_entity_poly.entity_id
_entity_poly.type
_entity_poly.pdbx_seq_one_letter_code
_entity_poly.pdbx_strand_id
1 'polypeptide(L)'
;MITTLITPAWLGSAARELLDRLATQRYELSSSADNAARCAAKAALYERQACVWRVLSKHTDDLLATHAMCDAGLYATDAAREYRQLAKFWRDRAETSEAAAAEGDAA
;
A
#
# COMPACT_ATOMS: atom_id res chain seq x y z
N MET A 1 -8.65 34.45 -8.15
CA MET A 1 -9.19 33.49 -9.14
C MET A 1 -9.73 32.31 -8.35
N ILE A 2 -11.05 32.17 -8.22
CA ILE A 2 -11.66 31.05 -7.49
C ILE A 2 -11.80 29.92 -8.51
N THR A 3 -10.89 28.95 -8.46
CA THR A 3 -11.02 27.71 -9.21
C THR A 3 -12.05 26.87 -8.48
N THR A 4 -13.32 26.93 -8.90
CA THR A 4 -14.36 26.06 -8.38
C THR A 4 -13.97 24.62 -8.74
N LEU A 5 -13.41 23.87 -7.79
CA LEU A 5 -13.16 22.44 -7.95
C LEU A 5 -14.52 21.76 -8.00
N ILE A 6 -14.99 21.45 -9.20
CA ILE A 6 -16.19 20.64 -9.37
C ILE A 6 -15.80 19.23 -8.94
N THR A 7 -16.21 18.84 -7.73
CA THR A 7 -16.12 17.45 -7.29
C THR A 7 -17.15 16.62 -8.04
N PRO A 8 -16.73 15.63 -8.86
CA PRO A 8 -17.69 14.79 -9.56
C PRO A 8 -18.50 13.97 -8.56
N ALA A 9 -19.82 13.92 -8.72
CA ALA A 9 -20.72 13.18 -7.81
C ALA A 9 -20.38 11.67 -7.70
N TRP A 10 -19.71 11.10 -8.71
CA TRP A 10 -19.26 9.70 -8.73
C TRP A 10 -17.94 9.45 -7.98
N LEU A 11 -17.20 10.50 -7.60
CA LEU A 11 -15.84 10.33 -7.06
C LEU A 11 -15.84 9.58 -5.72
N GLY A 12 -16.76 9.92 -4.83
CA GLY A 12 -16.85 9.29 -3.51
C GLY A 12 -17.17 7.80 -3.58
N SER A 13 -18.13 7.40 -4.42
CA SER A 13 -18.50 5.98 -4.58
C SER A 13 -17.40 5.18 -5.27
N ALA A 14 -16.78 5.72 -6.32
CA ALA A 14 -15.67 5.06 -7.00
C ALA A 14 -14.45 4.87 -6.09
N ALA A 15 -14.12 5.89 -5.29
CA ALA A 15 -13.00 5.78 -4.35
C ALA A 15 -13.29 4.77 -3.23
N ARG A 16 -14.52 4.72 -2.72
CA ARG A 16 -14.94 3.69 -1.76
C ARG A 16 -14.78 2.28 -2.32
N GLU A 17 -15.31 2.02 -3.51
CA GLU A 17 -15.18 0.71 -4.16
C GLU A 17 -13.71 0.32 -4.35
N LEU A 18 -12.88 1.28 -4.77
CA LEU A 18 -11.45 1.06 -4.94
C LEU A 18 -10.75 0.74 -3.61
N LEU A 19 -11.07 1.45 -2.53
CA LEU A 19 -10.53 1.18 -1.20
C LEU A 19 -10.95 -0.20 -0.67
N ASP A 20 -12.20 -0.59 -0.87
CA ASP A 20 -12.72 -1.91 -0.48
C ASP A 20 -12.01 -3.04 -1.27
N ARG A 21 -11.78 -2.84 -2.58
CA ARG A 21 -11.01 -3.77 -3.41
C ARG A 21 -9.55 -3.88 -2.96
N LEU A 22 -8.90 -2.76 -2.66
CA LEU A 22 -7.52 -2.76 -2.14
C LEU A 22 -7.43 -3.48 -0.79
N ALA A 23 -8.43 -3.31 0.08
CA ALA A 23 -8.50 -4.03 1.35
C ALA A 23 -8.65 -5.55 1.15
N THR A 24 -9.53 -5.96 0.21
CA THR A 24 -9.74 -7.37 -0.15
C THR A 24 -8.46 -7.99 -0.70
N GLN A 25 -7.80 -7.34 -1.66
CA GLN A 25 -6.54 -7.82 -2.22
C GLN A 25 -5.44 -7.98 -1.16
N ARG A 26 -5.36 -7.05 -0.19
CA ARG A 26 -4.40 -7.18 0.93
C ARG A 26 -4.70 -8.37 1.82
N TYR A 27 -5.99 -8.66 2.05
CA TYR A 27 -6.40 -9.82 2.83
C TYR A 27 -6.00 -11.12 2.12
N GLU A 28 -6.32 -11.23 0.83
CA GLU A 28 -5.96 -12.37 -0.03
C GLU A 28 -4.45 -12.64 -0.07
N LEU A 29 -3.62 -11.60 -0.10
CA LEU A 29 -2.17 -11.74 -0.05
C LEU A 29 -1.67 -12.47 1.20
N SER A 30 -2.45 -12.55 2.27
CA SER A 30 -2.03 -13.21 3.51
C SER A 30 -1.83 -14.72 3.36
N SER A 31 -2.42 -15.35 2.33
CA SER A 31 -2.25 -16.78 2.03
C SER A 31 -1.00 -17.10 1.19
N SER A 32 -0.27 -16.09 0.67
CA SER A 32 0.96 -16.32 -0.10
C SER A 32 2.08 -16.90 0.77
N ALA A 33 2.73 -17.95 0.26
CA ALA A 33 3.87 -18.62 0.91
C ALA A 33 5.18 -17.82 0.82
N ASP A 34 5.34 -17.02 -0.25
CA ASP A 34 6.51 -16.15 -0.42
C ASP A 34 6.33 -14.85 0.37
N ASN A 35 7.07 -14.74 1.47
CA ASN A 35 7.06 -13.58 2.34
C ASN A 35 7.57 -12.30 1.66
N ALA A 36 8.60 -12.40 0.82
CA ALA A 36 9.18 -11.24 0.14
C ALA A 36 8.21 -10.68 -0.90
N ALA A 37 7.69 -11.54 -1.78
CA ALA A 37 6.70 -11.15 -2.78
C ALA A 37 5.41 -10.64 -2.14
N ARG A 38 4.94 -11.29 -1.06
CA ARG A 38 3.78 -10.84 -0.29
C ARG A 38 3.96 -9.44 0.29
N CYS A 39 5.10 -9.17 0.92
CA CYS A 39 5.40 -7.85 1.46
C CYS A 39 5.49 -6.79 0.35
N ALA A 40 6.16 -7.10 -0.76
CA ALA A 40 6.25 -6.18 -1.90
C ALA A 40 4.87 -5.85 -2.49
N ALA A 41 4.01 -6.86 -2.64
CA ALA A 41 2.64 -6.68 -3.12
C ALA A 41 1.81 -5.83 -2.14
N LYS A 42 1.91 -6.06 -0.83
CA LYS A 42 1.25 -5.23 0.18
C LYS A 42 1.72 -3.77 0.11
N ALA A 43 3.01 -3.52 -0.06
CA ALA A 43 3.54 -2.17 -0.23
C ALA A 43 2.89 -1.44 -1.42
N ALA A 44 2.82 -2.10 -2.59
CA ALA A 44 2.20 -1.53 -3.78
C ALA A 44 0.69 -1.21 -3.58
N LEU A 45 -0.04 -2.05 -2.84
CA LEU A 45 -1.44 -1.79 -2.51
C LEU A 45 -1.62 -0.59 -1.59
N TYR A 46 -0.73 -0.43 -0.60
CA TYR A 46 -0.72 0.74 0.27
C TYR A 46 -0.35 2.04 -0.47
N GLU A 47 0.59 1.99 -1.43
CA GLU A 47 0.88 3.14 -2.30
C GLU A 47 -0.34 3.57 -3.12
N ARG A 48 -1.07 2.60 -3.68
CA ARG A 48 -2.33 2.86 -4.40
C ARG A 48 -3.36 3.48 -3.46
N GLN A 49 -3.52 2.94 -2.26
CA GLN A 49 -4.42 3.52 -1.25
C GLN A 49 -4.03 4.96 -0.90
N ALA A 50 -2.74 5.25 -0.68
CA ALA A 50 -2.26 6.60 -0.40
C ALA A 50 -2.57 7.57 -1.54
N CYS A 51 -2.49 7.10 -2.79
CA CYS A 51 -2.87 7.87 -3.97
C CYS A 51 -4.37 8.21 -3.96
N VAL A 52 -5.24 7.22 -3.67
CA VAL A 52 -6.70 7.43 -3.57
C VAL A 52 -7.03 8.49 -2.53
N TRP A 53 -6.45 8.40 -1.34
CA TRP A 53 -6.69 9.38 -0.28
C TRP A 53 -6.23 10.79 -0.65
N ARG A 54 -5.09 10.91 -1.35
CA ARG A 54 -4.57 12.19 -1.86
C ARG A 54 -5.46 12.81 -2.93
N VAL A 55 -6.11 12.00 -3.76
CA VAL A 55 -7.08 12.50 -4.73
C VAL A 55 -8.32 12.99 -3.99
N LEU A 56 -8.87 12.18 -3.08
CA LEU A 56 -10.05 12.54 -2.32
C LEU A 56 -9.87 13.83 -1.51
N SER A 57 -8.73 14.02 -0.86
CA SER A 57 -8.47 15.23 -0.05
C SER A 57 -8.42 16.52 -0.88
N LYS A 58 -8.13 16.44 -2.18
CA LYS A 58 -8.17 17.59 -3.10
C LYS A 58 -9.56 17.96 -3.58
N HIS A 59 -10.54 17.09 -3.37
CA HIS A 59 -11.90 17.20 -3.88
C HIS A 59 -12.95 17.18 -2.77
N THR A 60 -12.54 17.42 -1.53
CA THR A 60 -13.43 17.42 -0.37
C THR A 60 -13.42 18.82 0.24
N ASP A 61 -14.59 19.45 0.32
CA ASP A 61 -14.73 20.80 0.90
C ASP A 61 -14.91 20.77 2.43
N ASP A 62 -15.09 19.58 3.00
CA ASP A 62 -15.12 19.37 4.44
C ASP A 62 -13.69 19.29 5.01
N LEU A 63 -13.33 20.24 5.88
CA LEU A 63 -11.99 20.35 6.46
C LEU A 63 -11.62 19.15 7.33
N LEU A 64 -12.57 18.64 8.12
CA LEU A 64 -12.34 17.50 9.02
C LEU A 64 -12.12 16.23 8.20
N ALA A 65 -12.95 16.02 7.18
CA ALA A 65 -12.79 14.91 6.25
C ALA A 65 -11.47 15.00 5.47
N THR A 66 -11.08 16.21 5.04
CA THR A 66 -9.80 16.46 4.37
C THR A 66 -8.61 16.06 5.26
N HIS A 67 -8.63 16.47 6.54
CA HIS A 67 -7.62 16.07 7.51
C HIS A 67 -7.57 14.55 7.68
N ALA A 68 -8.71 13.90 7.88
CA ALA A 68 -8.78 12.45 8.03
C ALA A 68 -8.24 11.71 6.79
N MET A 69 -8.52 12.22 5.59
CA MET A 69 -7.99 11.67 4.33
C MET A 69 -6.47 11.85 4.22
N CYS A 70 -5.95 13.02 4.61
CA CYS A 70 -4.51 13.25 4.65
C CYS A 70 -3.81 12.29 5.62
N ASP A 71 -4.35 12.12 6.82
CA ASP A 71 -3.81 11.20 7.83
C ASP A 71 -3.87 9.74 7.34
N ALA A 72 -4.98 9.33 6.72
CA ALA A 72 -5.11 8.00 6.11
C ALA A 72 -4.11 7.77 4.96
N GLY A 73 -3.82 8.83 4.19
CA GLY A 73 -2.81 8.82 3.13
C GLY A 73 -1.38 8.70 3.67
N LEU A 74 -1.07 9.41 4.77
CA LEU A 74 0.21 9.32 5.46
C LEU A 74 0.43 7.93 6.06
N TYR A 75 -0.56 7.41 6.78
CA TYR A 75 -0.54 6.04 7.30
C TYR A 75 -0.28 5.01 6.20
N ALA A 76 -0.97 5.12 5.07
CA ALA A 76 -0.76 4.22 3.94
C ALA A 76 0.66 4.35 3.35
N THR A 77 1.22 5.56 3.31
CA THR A 77 2.60 5.78 2.86
C THR A 77 3.63 5.14 3.80
N ASP A 78 3.43 5.28 5.10
CA ASP A 78 4.30 4.67 6.12
C ASP A 78 4.20 3.14 6.10
N ALA A 79 2.99 2.60 6.02
CA ALA A 79 2.77 1.16 5.85
C ALA A 79 3.48 0.63 4.59
N ALA A 80 3.38 1.35 3.46
CA ALA A 80 4.11 0.96 2.24
C ALA A 80 5.63 0.93 2.47
N ARG A 81 6.20 1.92 3.18
CA ARG A 81 7.62 1.93 3.54
C ARG A 81 8.00 0.73 4.38
N GLU A 82 7.25 0.42 5.43
CA GLU A 82 7.49 -0.73 6.31
C GLU A 82 7.45 -2.05 5.53
N TYR A 83 6.44 -2.23 4.66
CA TYR A 83 6.34 -3.43 3.84
C TYR A 83 7.48 -3.57 2.84
N ARG A 84 8.03 -2.48 2.27
CA ARG A 84 9.23 -2.55 1.42
C ARG A 84 10.47 -2.96 2.22
N GLN A 85 10.62 -2.46 3.44
CA GLN A 85 11.71 -2.85 4.33
C GLN A 85 11.61 -4.34 4.71
N LEU A 86 10.40 -4.82 5.03
CA LEU A 86 10.15 -6.25 5.26
C LEU A 86 10.41 -7.09 4.02
N ALA A 87 9.99 -6.64 2.83
CA ALA A 87 10.26 -7.36 1.57
C ALA A 87 11.76 -7.46 1.29
N LYS A 88 12.54 -6.43 1.62
CA LYS A 88 14.00 -6.49 1.55
C LYS A 88 14.56 -7.50 2.55
N PHE A 89 14.16 -7.41 3.82
CA PHE A 89 14.58 -8.34 4.87
C PHE A 89 14.37 -9.81 4.48
N TRP A 90 13.20 -10.15 3.92
CA TRP A 90 12.92 -11.53 3.49
C TRP A 90 13.76 -12.00 2.31
N ARG A 91 14.11 -11.10 1.37
CA ARG A 91 15.02 -11.43 0.27
C ARG A 91 16.43 -11.68 0.77
N ASP A 92 16.96 -10.76 1.57
CA ASP A 92 18.30 -10.88 2.17
C ASP A 92 18.42 -12.18 2.99
N ARG A 93 17.34 -12.59 3.68
CA ARG A 93 17.27 -13.87 4.40
C ARG A 93 17.24 -15.10 3.49
N ALA A 94 16.54 -15.04 2.36
CA ALA A 94 16.50 -16.15 1.41
C ALA A 94 17.87 -16.36 0.75
N GLU A 95 18.51 -15.27 0.30
CA GLU A 95 19.84 -15.27 -0.32
C GLU A 95 20.92 -15.85 0.63
N THR A 96 20.89 -15.46 1.91
CA THR A 96 21.80 -16.00 2.93
C THR A 96 21.57 -17.50 3.20
N SER A 97 20.33 -17.96 3.15
CA SER A 97 20.00 -19.38 3.33
C SER A 97 20.44 -20.23 2.13
N GLU A 98 20.28 -19.71 0.91
CA GLU A 98 20.72 -20.37 -0.33
C GLU A 98 22.25 -20.47 -0.40
N ALA A 99 22.96 -19.41 -0.01
CA ALA A 99 24.42 -19.42 0.08
C ALA A 99 24.94 -20.48 1.07
N ALA A 100 24.33 -20.57 2.26
CA ALA A 100 24.70 -21.56 3.27
C ALA A 100 24.43 -23.01 2.82
N ALA A 101 23.34 -23.23 2.06
CA ALA A 101 23.02 -24.55 1.51
C ALA A 101 24.03 -24.97 0.43
N ALA A 102 24.47 -24.03 -0.43
CA ALA A 102 25.46 -24.30 -1.47
C ALA A 102 26.86 -24.61 -0.91
N GLU A 103 27.26 -23.98 0.20
CA GLU A 103 28.53 -24.28 0.88
C GLU A 103 28.53 -25.63 1.61
N GLY A 104 27.38 -26.06 2.14
CA GLY A 104 27.24 -27.35 2.81
C GLY A 104 27.21 -28.57 1.88
N ASP A 105 26.78 -28.40 0.63
CA ASP A 105 26.72 -29.47 -0.39
C ASP A 105 28.07 -29.63 -1.14
N ALA A 106 28.99 -28.66 -0.96
CA ALA A 106 30.33 -28.66 -1.56
C ALA A 106 31.42 -29.24 -0.63
N ALA A 107 31.07 -29.66 0.59
CA ALA A 107 31.96 -30.18 1.63
C ALA A 107 31.77 -31.69 1.86
#